data_AF-A0ABD0NDW9-F1
#
_entry.id   AF-A0ABD0NDW9-F1
#
_cell.length_a   1.000
_cell.length_b   1.000
_cell.length_c   1.000
_cell.angle_alpha   90.00
_cell.angle_beta   90.00
_cell.angle_gamma   90.00
#
_symmetry.space_group_name_H-M   'P 1'
#
loop_
_entity.id
_entity.type
_entity.pdbx_description
1 polymer ?
#
loop_
_entity_poly.entity_id
_entity_poly.type
_entity_poly.pdbx_seq_one_letter_code
_entity_poly.pdbx_strand_id
1 'polypeptide(L)' 'ADLILEVQLLSADDAPELELMPPSERISLANRKRERGNVHYQRADYAFAINSYGIALQITEATFR' A
#
# COMPACT_ATOMS: atom_id res chain seq x y z
N ALA A 1 10.49 -15.43 16.84
CA ALA A 1 9.33 -15.54 17.74
C ALA A 1 8.16 -15.93 16.87
N ASP A 2 7.54 -17.07 17.18
CA ASP A 2 6.47 -17.59 16.34
C ASP A 2 5.16 -16.91 16.71
N LEU A 3 4.36 -16.59 15.70
CA LEU A 3 3.09 -15.89 15.85
C LEU A 3 1.95 -16.79 15.39
N ILE A 4 0.95 -16.99 16.24
CA ILE A 4 -0.29 -17.69 15.91
C ILE A 4 -1.39 -16.63 15.77
N LEU A 5 -2.00 -16.54 14.60
CA LEU A 5 -3.08 -15.62 14.30
C LEU A 5 -4.32 -16.42 13.89
N GLU A 6 -5.43 -16.20 14.57
CA GLU A 6 -6.75 -16.66 14.15
C GLU A 6 -7.48 -15.50 13.45
N VAL A 7 -7.84 -15.69 12.18
CA VAL A 7 -8.41 -14.63 11.33
C VAL A 7 -9.66 -15.17 10.63
N GLN A 8 -10.72 -14.36 10.59
CA GLN A 8 -11.93 -14.61 9.80
C GLN A 8 -12.07 -13.55 8.71
N LEU A 9 -12.26 -13.97 7.47
CA LEU A 9 -12.59 -13.07 6.36
C LEU A 9 -14.05 -12.62 6.50
N LEU A 10 -14.27 -11.32 6.70
CA LEU A 10 -15.63 -10.75 6.81
C LEU A 10 -16.17 -10.28 5.46
N SER A 11 -15.33 -9.59 4.68
CA SER A 11 -15.67 -9.10 3.34
C SER A 11 -14.42 -9.03 2.46
N ALA A 12 -14.64 -9.05 1.15
CA ALA A 12 -13.62 -8.83 0.14
C ALA A 12 -14.26 -8.03 -1.00
N ASP A 13 -13.85 -6.78 -1.13
CA ASP A 13 -14.30 -5.89 -2.20
C ASP A 13 -13.29 -5.88 -3.34
N ASP A 14 -13.76 -5.55 -4.55
CA ASP A 14 -12.88 -5.39 -5.70
C ASP A 14 -11.89 -4.24 -5.50
N ALA A 15 -10.72 -4.36 -6.15
CA ALA A 15 -9.71 -3.32 -6.09
C ALA A 15 -10.24 -2.01 -6.72
N PRO A 16 -9.94 -0.84 -6.13
CA PRO A 16 -10.39 0.42 -6.68
C PRO A 16 -9.67 0.70 -8.00
N GLU A 17 -10.40 1.27 -8.96
CA GLU A 17 -9.84 1.72 -10.22
C GLU A 17 -9.11 3.06 -10.01
N LEU A 18 -7.77 3.03 -10.02
CA LEU A 18 -6.94 4.17 -9.66
C LEU A 18 -7.19 5.41 -10.53
N GLU A 19 -7.58 5.22 -11.79
CA GLU A 19 -7.85 6.29 -12.75
C GLU A 19 -9.16 7.04 -12.44
N LEU A 20 -10.13 6.36 -11.81
CA LEU A 20 -11.42 6.94 -11.41
C LEU A 20 -11.40 7.56 -10.02
N MET A 21 -10.34 7.33 -9.23
CA MET A 21 -10.26 7.85 -7.87
C MET A 21 -9.95 9.36 -7.85
N PRO A 22 -10.60 10.14 -6.98
CA PRO A 22 -10.25 11.54 -6.75
C PRO A 22 -8.76 11.70 -6.36
N PRO A 23 -8.08 12.77 -6.80
CA PRO A 23 -6.67 12.99 -6.49
C PRO A 23 -6.33 12.92 -4.98
N SER A 24 -7.21 13.43 -4.12
CA SER A 24 -7.04 13.39 -2.66
C SER A 24 -7.05 11.97 -2.09
N GLU A 25 -7.94 11.11 -2.58
CA GLU A 25 -8.05 9.71 -2.17
C GLU A 25 -6.84 8.90 -2.65
N ARG A 26 -6.37 9.17 -3.87
CA ARG A 26 -5.15 8.58 -4.42
C ARG A 26 -3.91 8.93 -3.62
N ILE A 27 -3.73 10.21 -3.30
CA ILE A 27 -2.62 10.67 -2.45
C ILE A 27 -2.70 10.00 -1.07
N SER A 28 -3.90 9.88 -0.51
CA SER A 28 -4.11 9.19 0.76
C SER A 28 -3.74 7.70 0.68
N LEU A 29 -4.11 7.01 -0.40
CA LEU A 29 -3.76 5.61 -0.64
C LEU A 29 -2.25 5.41 -0.82
N ALA A 30 -1.60 6.28 -1.61
CA ALA A 30 -0.16 6.27 -1.80
C ALA A 30 0.59 6.49 -0.48
N ASN A 31 0.13 7.43 0.34
CA ASN A 31 0.69 7.68 1.67
C ASN A 31 0.57 6.44 2.58
N ARG A 32 -0.56 5.73 2.57
CA ARG A 32 -0.70 4.47 3.32
C ARG A 32 0.35 3.43 2.88
N LYS A 33 0.62 3.32 1.59
CA LYS A 33 1.68 2.42 1.07
C LYS A 33 3.08 2.88 1.45
N ARG A 34 3.34 4.19 1.41
CA ARG A 34 4.60 4.78 1.88
C ARG A 34 4.84 4.49 3.37
N GLU A 35 3.84 4.67 4.23
CA GLU A 35 3.99 4.36 5.66
C GLU A 35 4.20 2.86 5.92
N ARG A 36 3.57 1.97 5.13
CA ARG A 36 3.90 0.54 5.19
C ARG A 36 5.37 0.28 4.83
N GLY A 37 5.88 0.96 3.81
CA GLY A 37 7.30 0.92 3.44
C GLY A 37 8.21 1.38 4.57
N ASN A 38 7.85 2.48 5.27
CA ASN A 38 8.59 2.99 6.42
C ASN A 38 8.70 1.96 7.55
N VAL A 39 7.60 1.25 7.86
CA VAL A 39 7.61 0.19 8.88
C VAL A 39 8.56 -0.95 8.51
N HIS A 40 8.55 -1.39 7.25
CA HIS A 40 9.49 -2.42 6.77
C HIS A 40 10.95 -1.92 6.79
N TYR A 41 11.18 -0.68 6.37
CA TYR A 41 12.51 -0.08 6.38
C TYR A 41 13.10 -0.03 7.79
N GLN A 42 12.31 0.41 8.79
CA GLN A 42 12.71 0.45 10.20
C GLN A 42 13.05 -0.94 10.77
N ARG A 43 12.51 -2.02 10.19
CA ARG A 43 12.79 -3.41 10.56
C ARG A 43 13.93 -4.05 9.75
N ALA A 44 14.60 -3.29 8.88
CA ALA A 44 15.58 -3.76 7.90
C ALA A 44 15.03 -4.75 6.84
N ASP A 45 13.71 -4.79 6.67
CA ASP A 45 13.02 -5.61 5.66
C ASP A 45 13.00 -4.89 4.29
N TYR A 46 14.19 -4.63 3.73
CA TYR A 46 14.32 -3.70 2.59
C TYR A 46 13.58 -4.15 1.33
N ALA A 47 13.47 -5.45 1.06
CA ALA A 47 12.73 -5.96 -0.09
C ALA A 47 11.24 -5.56 -0.02
N PHE A 48 10.62 -5.69 1.16
CA PHE A 48 9.23 -5.29 1.38
C PHE A 48 9.06 -3.76 1.41
N ALA A 49 10.07 -3.03 1.88
CA ALA A 49 10.09 -1.57 1.84
C ALA A 49 10.08 -1.07 0.38
N ILE A 50 11.01 -1.55 -0.45
CA ILE A 50 11.10 -1.20 -1.87
C ILE A 50 9.81 -1.52 -2.60
N ASN A 51 9.23 -2.71 -2.39
CA ASN A 51 7.95 -3.07 -2.99
C ASN A 51 6.83 -2.08 -2.60
N SER A 52 6.73 -1.73 -1.31
CA SER A 52 5.69 -0.84 -0.82
C SER A 52 5.85 0.59 -1.36
N TYR A 53 7.09 1.10 -1.46
CA TYR A 53 7.36 2.40 -2.07
C TYR A 53 7.11 2.41 -3.57
N GLY A 54 7.47 1.34 -4.29
CA GLY A 54 7.17 1.20 -5.72
C GLY A 54 5.67 1.26 -6.01
N ILE A 55 4.85 0.59 -5.19
CA ILE A 55 3.39 0.66 -5.31
C ILE A 55 2.88 2.08 -5.00
N ALA A 56 3.43 2.75 -3.98
CA ALA A 56 3.06 4.14 -3.69
C ALA A 56 3.33 5.07 -4.87
N LEU A 57 4.48 4.90 -5.52
CA LEU A 57 4.86 5.66 -6.71
C LEU A 57 3.91 5.39 -7.88
N GLN A 58 3.60 4.12 -8.17
CA GLN A 58 2.63 3.73 -9.21
C GLN A 58 1.25 4.39 -8.99
N ILE A 59 0.77 4.43 -7.75
CA ILE A 59 -0.51 5.08 -7.41
C ILE A 59 -0.46 6.59 -7.69
N THR A 60 0.66 7.25 -7.41
CA THR A 60 0.81 8.69 -7.70
C THR A 60 1.02 8.98 -9.18
N GLU A 61 1.72 8.09 -9.90
CA GLU A 61 2.06 8.26 -11.32
C GLU A 61 0.88 7.96 -12.25
N ALA A 62 -0.10 7.15 -11.84
CA ALA A 62 -1.36 6.96 -12.57
C ALA A 62 -2.18 8.26 -12.75
N THR A 63 -1.66 9.44 -12.35
CA THR A 63 -2.27 10.76 -12.58
C THR A 63 -1.85 11.32 -13.93
N PHE A 64 -0.76 10.79 -14.50
CA PHE A 64 -0.11 11.32 -15.68
C PHE A 64 -0.21 10.39 -16.90
N ARG A 65 -0.98 9.30 -16.80
CA ARG A 65 -1.45 8.53 -17.97
C ARG A 65 -2.85 9.00 -18.35
#